data_AF-A0AAU9QJL0-F1
#
_entry.id   AF-A0AAU9QJL0-F1
#
_cell.length_a   1.000
_cell.length_b   1.000
_cell.length_c   1.000
_cell.angle_alpha   90.00
_cell.angle_beta   90.00
_cell.angle_gamma   90.00
#
_symmetry.space_group_name_H-M   'P 1'
#
loop_
_entity.id
_entity.type
_entity.pdbx_description
1 polymer ?
#
loop_
_entity_poly.entity_id
_entity_poly.type
_entity_poly.pdbx_seq_one_letter_code
_entity_poly.pdbx_strand_id
1 'polypeptide(L)'
;MKSTHLDAEQRYSQVRMNTIKAAQIKLNKTNEYKDIELKSIDGKSLKLAGWWSNSTKRKVDWDWIEGYAAFKFRYPKRFELAIWSKGELLSLSLGRPTYYGSSMRLDFIEANPDISGARVFPATLFTMITYA
;
A
#
# COMPACT_ATOMS: atom_id res chain seq x y z
N MET A 1 -25.42 13.71 12.13
CA MET A 1 -25.34 12.40 11.42
C MET A 1 -24.00 11.77 11.78
N LYS A 2 -23.97 10.64 12.50
CA LYS A 2 -22.71 9.89 12.65
C LYS A 2 -22.37 9.36 11.26
N SER A 3 -21.24 9.79 10.68
CA SER A 3 -20.69 9.19 9.46
C SER A 3 -20.70 7.68 9.66
N THR A 4 -21.44 6.96 8.83
CA THR A 4 -21.38 5.50 8.89
C THR A 4 -19.99 5.07 8.47
N HIS A 5 -19.57 3.87 8.89
CA HIS A 5 -18.29 3.30 8.50
C HIS A 5 -18.12 3.30 6.96
N LEU A 6 -19.22 3.02 6.25
CA LEU A 6 -19.30 3.06 4.79
C LEU A 6 -18.99 4.44 4.22
N ASP A 7 -19.59 5.51 4.77
CA ASP A 7 -19.33 6.88 4.31
C ASP A 7 -17.85 7.26 4.48
N ALA A 8 -17.25 6.85 5.59
CA ALA A 8 -15.84 7.07 5.85
C ALA A 8 -14.96 6.31 4.84
N GLU A 9 -15.26 5.04 4.57
CA GLU A 9 -14.51 4.24 3.60
C GLU A 9 -14.63 4.82 2.19
N GLN A 10 -15.82 5.24 1.75
CA GLN A 10 -16.03 5.86 0.44
C GLN A 10 -15.22 7.15 0.30
N ARG A 11 -15.33 8.07 1.28
CA ARG A 11 -14.60 9.34 1.27
C ARG A 11 -13.10 9.12 1.19
N TYR A 12 -12.55 8.26 2.06
CA TYR A 12 -11.10 8.04 2.09
C TYR A 12 -10.59 7.19 0.92
N SER A 13 -11.45 6.38 0.29
CA SER A 13 -11.09 5.69 -0.95
C SER A 13 -10.78 6.69 -2.07
N GLN A 14 -11.56 7.76 -2.19
CA GLN A 14 -11.27 8.80 -3.18
C GLN A 14 -9.95 9.53 -2.89
N VAL A 15 -9.66 9.82 -1.62
CA VAL A 15 -8.39 10.43 -1.21
C VAL A 15 -7.22 9.51 -1.57
N ARG A 16 -7.28 8.21 -1.21
CA ARG A 16 -6.26 7.22 -1.55
C ARG A 16 -6.01 7.15 -3.06
N MET A 17 -7.08 7.07 -3.86
CA MET A 17 -6.95 7.02 -5.32
C MET A 17 -6.27 8.27 -5.90
N ASN A 18 -6.64 9.46 -5.42
CA ASN A 18 -6.06 10.71 -5.88
C ASN A 18 -4.57 10.80 -5.52
N THR A 19 -4.21 10.42 -4.30
CA THR A 19 -2.82 10.35 -3.85
C THR A 19 -2.00 9.39 -4.69
N ILE A 20 -2.50 8.17 -4.92
CA ILE A 20 -1.82 7.13 -5.71
C ILE A 20 -1.56 7.65 -7.14
N LYS A 21 -2.56 8.27 -7.77
CA LYS A 21 -2.42 8.87 -9.11
C LYS A 21 -1.37 9.98 -9.13
N ALA A 22 -1.40 10.89 -8.15
CA ALA A 22 -0.43 11.99 -8.05
C ALA A 22 1.01 11.46 -7.84
N ALA A 23 1.18 10.44 -7.00
CA ALA A 23 2.46 9.81 -6.75
C ALA A 23 2.99 9.08 -7.99
N GLN A 24 2.13 8.33 -8.69
CA GLN A 24 2.45 7.60 -9.92
C GLN A 24 3.04 8.54 -10.98
N ILE A 25 2.38 9.67 -11.24
CA ILE A 25 2.80 10.64 -12.26
C ILE A 25 4.21 11.17 -11.96
N LYS A 26 4.53 11.40 -10.68
CA LYS A 26 5.84 11.93 -10.28
C LYS A 26 6.91 10.85 -10.30
N LEU A 27 6.63 9.66 -9.77
CA LEU A 27 7.60 8.56 -9.71
C LEU A 27 8.02 8.09 -11.11
N ASN A 28 7.08 7.96 -12.05
CA ASN A 28 7.39 7.47 -13.40
C ASN A 28 8.28 8.40 -14.23
N LYS A 29 8.53 9.63 -13.76
CA LYS A 29 9.51 10.54 -14.39
C LYS A 29 10.95 10.15 -14.10
N THR A 30 11.18 9.27 -13.12
CA THR A 30 12.50 8.75 -12.79
C THR A 30 12.71 7.40 -13.45
N ASN A 31 13.93 7.14 -13.94
CA ASN A 31 14.23 5.88 -14.65
C ASN A 31 13.99 4.63 -13.80
N GLU A 32 14.29 4.69 -12.49
CA GLU A 32 14.12 3.56 -11.56
C GLU A 32 12.65 3.13 -11.45
N TYR A 33 11.71 4.09 -11.50
CA TYR A 33 10.29 3.86 -11.28
C TYR A 33 9.44 3.98 -12.55
N LYS A 34 10.05 4.05 -13.74
CA LYS A 34 9.33 4.26 -14.99
C LYS A 34 8.24 3.21 -15.26
N ASP A 35 8.54 1.96 -14.93
CA ASP A 35 7.70 0.79 -15.22
C ASP A 35 6.92 0.28 -14.00
N ILE A 36 6.84 1.06 -12.91
CA ILE A 36 6.05 0.66 -11.74
C ILE A 36 4.59 1.09 -11.91
N GLU A 37 3.68 0.33 -11.32
CA GLU A 37 2.27 0.71 -11.16
C GLU A 37 1.92 0.73 -9.68
N LEU A 38 1.32 1.83 -9.23
CA LEU A 38 0.84 2.05 -7.88
C LEU A 38 -0.67 1.82 -7.85
N LYS A 39 -1.14 0.96 -6.94
CA LYS A 39 -2.56 0.62 -6.80
C LYS A 39 -2.94 0.52 -5.34
N SER A 40 -4.23 0.65 -5.05
CA SER A 40 -4.76 0.21 -3.75
C SER A 40 -4.63 -1.32 -3.64
N ILE A 41 -4.59 -1.82 -2.41
CA ILE A 41 -4.57 -3.26 -2.16
C ILE A 41 -5.95 -3.85 -2.49
N ASP A 42 -5.97 -4.78 -3.44
CA ASP A 42 -7.14 -5.50 -3.94
C ASP A 42 -6.98 -7.03 -3.81
N GLY A 43 -8.03 -7.77 -4.18
CA GLY A 43 -8.00 -9.24 -4.11
C GLY A 43 -6.89 -9.89 -4.94
N LYS A 44 -6.47 -9.27 -6.06
CA LYS A 44 -5.37 -9.79 -6.87
C LYS A 44 -4.03 -9.66 -6.13
N SER A 45 -3.77 -8.50 -5.55
CA SER A 45 -2.56 -8.25 -4.76
C SER A 45 -2.48 -9.14 -3.53
N LEU A 46 -3.59 -9.35 -2.82
CA LEU A 46 -3.67 -10.24 -1.65
C LEU A 46 -3.44 -11.70 -2.02
N LYS A 47 -4.04 -12.16 -3.13
CA LYS A 47 -3.82 -13.51 -3.63
C LYS A 47 -2.35 -13.75 -3.93
N LEU A 48 -1.65 -12.80 -4.53
CA LEU A 48 -0.21 -12.91 -4.82
C LEU A 48 0.63 -12.89 -3.54
N ALA A 49 0.33 -12.00 -2.60
CA ALA A 49 1.02 -11.95 -1.31
C ALA A 49 0.82 -13.21 -0.47
N GLY A 50 -0.30 -13.92 -0.64
CA GLY A 50 -0.51 -15.24 -0.03
C GLY A 50 0.57 -16.27 -0.41
N TRP A 51 1.17 -16.17 -1.60
CA TRP A 51 2.27 -17.05 -2.02
C TRP A 51 3.59 -16.71 -1.32
N TRP A 52 3.77 -15.50 -0.80
CA TRP A 52 4.99 -15.12 -0.09
C TRP A 52 5.23 -15.98 1.15
N SER A 53 4.15 -16.44 1.80
CA SER A 53 4.22 -17.37 2.95
C SER A 53 4.94 -18.69 2.63
N ASN A 54 4.99 -19.10 1.36
CA ASN A 54 5.70 -20.31 0.93
C ASN A 54 7.18 -20.05 0.63
N SER A 55 7.62 -18.79 0.59
CA SER A 55 9.01 -18.45 0.31
C SER A 55 9.88 -18.64 1.54
N THR A 56 10.97 -19.39 1.38
CA THR A 56 12.01 -19.53 2.40
C THR A 56 12.82 -18.25 2.62
N LYS A 57 12.68 -17.26 1.73
CA LYS A 57 13.34 -15.95 1.82
C LYS A 57 12.50 -14.92 2.58
N ARG A 58 11.23 -15.23 2.89
CA ARG A 58 10.36 -14.33 3.65
C ARG A 58 10.93 -14.11 5.05
N LYS A 59 10.92 -12.85 5.51
CA LYS A 59 11.52 -12.45 6.80
C LYS A 59 10.52 -11.88 7.81
N VAL A 60 9.23 -11.90 7.50
CA VAL A 60 8.20 -11.27 8.32
C VAL A 60 7.07 -12.25 8.60
N ASP A 61 6.45 -12.07 9.76
CA ASP A 61 5.31 -12.86 10.24
C ASP A 61 4.04 -12.00 10.26
N TRP A 62 3.67 -11.51 9.07
CA TRP A 62 2.45 -10.72 8.88
C TRP A 62 1.48 -11.46 7.96
N ASP A 63 0.23 -11.60 8.37
CA ASP A 63 -0.81 -12.16 7.52
C ASP A 63 -1.42 -11.06 6.64
N TRP A 64 -1.07 -11.09 5.35
CA TRP A 64 -1.63 -10.14 4.39
C TRP A 64 -3.11 -10.36 4.11
N ILE A 65 -3.68 -11.54 4.34
CA ILE A 65 -5.09 -11.82 4.04
C ILE A 65 -5.95 -11.35 5.22
N GLU A 66 -5.84 -12.03 6.36
CA GLU A 66 -6.69 -11.73 7.52
C GLU A 66 -6.24 -10.45 8.23
N GLY A 67 -4.94 -10.22 8.34
CA GLY A 67 -4.39 -9.03 8.99
C GLY A 67 -4.77 -7.75 8.25
N TYR A 68 -4.74 -7.75 6.91
CA TYR A 68 -5.21 -6.62 6.13
C TYR A 68 -6.73 -6.42 6.23
N ALA A 69 -7.53 -7.50 6.18
CA ALA A 69 -8.98 -7.40 6.30
C ALA A 69 -9.39 -6.75 7.64
N ALA A 70 -8.80 -7.21 8.74
CA ALA A 70 -9.00 -6.62 10.06
C ALA A 70 -8.52 -5.16 10.14
N PHE A 71 -7.35 -4.85 9.55
CA PHE A 71 -6.80 -3.49 9.51
C PHE A 71 -7.70 -2.53 8.73
N LYS A 72 -8.14 -2.93 7.52
CA LYS A 72 -9.05 -2.17 6.67
C LYS A 72 -10.37 -1.89 7.37
N PHE A 73 -10.97 -2.90 8.00
CA PHE A 73 -12.21 -2.74 8.75
C PHE A 73 -12.04 -1.75 9.91
N ARG A 74 -10.93 -1.81 10.64
CA ARG A 74 -10.72 -0.93 11.79
C ARG A 74 -10.37 0.52 11.40
N TYR A 75 -9.71 0.71 10.27
CA TYR A 75 -9.15 2.00 9.86
C TYR A 75 -9.61 2.40 8.45
N PRO A 76 -10.79 3.03 8.31
CA PRO A 76 -11.21 3.58 7.02
C PRO A 76 -10.29 4.71 6.54
N LYS A 77 -9.75 5.52 7.47
CA LYS A 77 -8.71 6.53 7.22
C LYS A 77 -7.32 5.91 7.27
N ARG A 78 -7.01 5.01 6.33
CA ARG A 78 -5.70 4.37 6.20
C ARG A 78 -4.98 4.77 4.93
N PHE A 79 -3.67 4.57 4.94
CA PHE A 79 -2.83 4.43 3.76
C PHE A 79 -2.69 2.95 3.42
N GLU A 80 -2.81 2.63 2.15
CA GLU A 80 -2.55 1.31 1.60
C GLU A 80 -1.95 1.48 0.22
N LEU A 81 -0.97 0.65 -0.12
CA LEU A 81 -0.31 0.71 -1.40
C LEU A 81 0.21 -0.67 -1.80
N ALA A 82 -0.17 -1.09 -3.00
CA ALA A 82 0.45 -2.16 -3.75
C ALA A 82 1.31 -1.57 -4.85
N ILE A 83 2.58 -1.98 -4.91
CA ILE A 83 3.51 -1.60 -5.99
C ILE A 83 3.68 -2.79 -6.90
N TRP A 84 3.49 -2.58 -8.19
CA TRP A 84 3.63 -3.58 -9.23
C TRP A 84 4.71 -3.17 -10.23
N SER A 85 5.26 -4.11 -10.96
CA SER A 85 6.01 -3.83 -12.18
C SER A 85 5.87 -5.00 -13.14
N LYS A 86 5.52 -4.71 -14.40
CA LYS A 86 5.39 -5.72 -15.48
C LYS A 86 4.49 -6.90 -15.11
N GLY A 87 3.42 -6.64 -14.35
CA GLY A 87 2.46 -7.65 -13.90
C GLY A 87 2.82 -8.36 -12.59
N GLU A 88 4.04 -8.17 -12.08
CA GLU A 88 4.50 -8.74 -10.81
C GLU A 88 4.20 -7.81 -9.63
N LEU A 89 3.80 -8.39 -8.49
CA LEU A 89 3.59 -7.63 -7.24
C LEU A 89 4.94 -7.47 -6.54
N LEU A 90 5.48 -6.24 -6.50
CA LEU A 90 6.76 -5.91 -5.88
C LEU A 90 6.66 -5.70 -4.38
N SER A 91 5.57 -5.09 -3.89
CA SER A 91 5.39 -4.87 -2.44
C SER A 91 3.95 -4.56 -2.06
N LEU A 92 3.68 -4.77 -0.78
CA LEU A 92 2.50 -4.29 -0.09
C LEU A 92 2.92 -3.41 1.09
N SER A 93 2.14 -2.37 1.35
CA SER A 93 2.37 -1.48 2.50
C SER A 93 1.08 -0.92 3.06
N LEU A 94 1.09 -0.70 4.38
CA LEU A 94 -0.03 -0.20 5.17
C LEU A 94 0.45 0.89 6.12
N GLY A 95 -0.41 1.85 6.35
CA GLY A 95 -0.14 2.93 7.28
C GLY A 95 -1.42 3.63 7.70
N ARG A 96 -1.27 4.61 8.58
CA ARG A 96 -2.38 5.45 9.03
C ARG A 96 -1.89 6.80 9.52
N PRO A 97 -2.75 7.82 9.52
CA PRO A 97 -2.45 9.07 10.18
C PRO A 97 -2.13 8.83 11.66
N THR A 98 -1.21 9.61 12.21
CA THR A 98 -0.97 9.65 13.66
C THR A 98 -2.19 10.20 14.39
N TYR A 99 -2.24 10.03 15.72
CA TYR A 99 -3.40 10.40 16.54
C TYR A 99 -3.84 11.87 16.34
N TYR A 100 -2.87 12.78 16.22
CA TYR A 100 -3.12 14.21 15.96
C TYR A 100 -3.34 14.56 14.49
N GLY A 101 -3.21 13.59 13.58
CA GLY A 101 -3.46 13.75 12.15
C GLY A 101 -2.45 14.64 11.41
N SER A 102 -1.37 15.07 12.07
CA SER A 102 -0.33 15.95 11.50
C SER A 102 0.74 15.19 10.72
N SER A 103 0.74 13.87 10.80
CA SER A 103 1.76 13.01 10.21
C SER A 103 1.18 11.66 9.83
N MET A 104 1.87 10.95 8.95
CA MET A 104 1.55 9.59 8.54
C MET A 104 2.53 8.61 9.19
N ARG A 105 2.00 7.52 9.72
CA ARG A 105 2.77 6.38 10.23
C ARG A 105 2.72 5.26 9.21
N LEU A 106 3.89 4.75 8.82
CA LEU A 106 4.01 3.50 8.10
C LEU A 106 3.92 2.36 9.13
N ASP A 107 2.86 1.56 9.06
CA ASP A 107 2.62 0.45 9.98
C ASP A 107 3.34 -0.81 9.51
N PHE A 108 3.31 -1.06 8.20
CA PHE A 108 3.91 -2.25 7.63
C PHE A 108 4.35 -2.02 6.18
N ILE A 109 5.45 -2.64 5.79
CA ILE A 109 5.92 -2.73 4.41
C ILE A 109 6.59 -4.08 4.22
N GLU A 110 6.22 -4.78 3.15
CA GLU A 110 6.88 -6.02 2.75
C GLU A 110 7.16 -5.96 1.26
N ALA A 111 8.42 -6.16 0.89
CA ALA A 111 8.80 -6.44 -0.49
C ALA A 111 8.58 -7.92 -0.78
N ASN A 112 8.23 -8.24 -2.01
CA ASN A 112 8.12 -9.61 -2.46
C ASN A 112 9.45 -10.35 -2.24
N PRO A 113 9.46 -11.48 -1.52
CA PRO A 113 10.69 -12.16 -1.11
C PRO A 113 11.43 -12.87 -2.26
N ASP A 114 10.73 -13.15 -3.38
CA ASP A 114 11.26 -13.97 -4.46
C ASP A 114 11.69 -13.18 -5.70
N ILE A 115 11.25 -11.94 -5.83
CA ILE A 115 11.59 -11.09 -6.96
C ILE A 115 12.39 -9.86 -6.51
N SER A 116 13.32 -9.45 -7.35
CA SER A 116 14.03 -8.19 -7.20
C SER A 116 13.47 -7.17 -8.19
N GLY A 117 13.46 -5.91 -7.81
CA GLY A 117 12.92 -4.83 -8.65
C GLY A 117 13.33 -3.46 -8.14
N ALA A 118 12.58 -2.45 -8.54
CA ALA A 118 12.75 -1.09 -8.05
C ALA A 118 12.69 -1.03 -6.51
N ARG A 119 13.39 -0.07 -5.90
CA ARG A 119 13.36 0.07 -4.43
C ARG A 119 11.96 0.49 -3.99
N VAL A 120 11.29 -0.40 -3.27
CA VAL A 120 9.90 -0.19 -2.87
C VAL A 120 9.75 0.81 -1.73
N PHE A 121 10.71 0.85 -0.79
CA PHE A 121 10.61 1.76 0.37
C PHE A 121 10.59 3.25 -0.02
N PRO A 122 11.50 3.77 -0.89
CA PRO A 122 11.42 5.15 -1.33
C PRO A 122 10.12 5.48 -2.07
N ALA A 123 9.62 4.58 -2.92
CA ALA A 123 8.35 4.77 -3.63
C ALA A 123 7.15 4.80 -2.66
N THR A 124 7.12 3.91 -1.67
CA THR A 124 6.12 3.91 -0.59
C THR A 124 6.19 5.20 0.22
N LEU A 125 7.38 5.61 0.67
CA LEU A 125 7.58 6.83 1.46
C LEU A 125 7.10 8.07 0.70
N PHE A 126 7.46 8.18 -0.58
CA PHE A 126 7.04 9.28 -1.43
C PHE A 126 5.51 9.33 -1.58
N THR A 127 4.88 8.17 -1.79
CA THR A 127 3.42 8.06 -1.90
C THR A 127 2.75 8.45 -0.57
N MET A 128 3.33 8.05 0.56
CA MET A 128 2.84 8.38 1.89
C MET A 128 2.95 9.88 2.21
N ILE A 129 4.04 10.54 1.79
CA ILE A 129 4.20 12.00 1.89
C ILE A 129 3.16 12.72 1.02
N THR A 130 2.81 12.15 -0.14
CA THR A 130 1.77 12.70 -1.03
C THR A 130 0.36 12.52 -0.45
N TYR A 131 0.18 11.66 0.57
CA TYR A 131 -1.09 11.44 1.26
C TYR A 131 -1.35 12.44 2.40
N ALA A 132 -0.28 12.95 3.02
CA ALA A 132 -0.30 13.88 4.15
C ALA A 132 -0.56 15.31 3.67
#